data_AF-A0A8D9DXQ2-F1
#
_entry.id   AF-A0A8D9DXQ2-F1
#
_cell.length_a   1.000
_cell.length_b   1.000
_cell.length_c   1.000
_cell.angle_alpha   90.00
_cell.angle_beta   90.00
_cell.angle_gamma   90.00
#
_symmetry.space_group_name_H-M   'P 1'
#
loop_
_entity.id
_entity.type
_entity.pdbx_description
1 polymer ?
#
loop_
_entity_poly.entity_id
_entity_poly.type
_entity_poly.pdbx_seq_one_letter_code
_entity_poly.pdbx_strand_id
1 'polypeptide(L)'
;MYGLACVKKGDMKLTMGTGSFMDVNTSDKPHASLEGLYPLVGWQFSSHKSRPVYLVEGSSYGTGGLIEFCKSKGLFSTLEETSDLASSVPNSGGVVFAMGFSGLQDPAMQEPGSIMGFLHQSESTTRAHLVRALLESVAFRVKQIYDTMLKETEFQVKTIR
;
A
#
# COMPACT_ATOMS: atom_id res chain seq x y z
N MET A 1 5.17 -13.09 4.32
CA MET A 1 6.64 -13.32 4.41
C MET A 1 7.07 -14.77 4.19
N TYR A 2 6.86 -15.68 5.15
CA TYR A 2 7.46 -17.03 5.15
C TYR A 2 7.15 -17.86 3.89
N GLY A 3 5.88 -17.92 3.47
CA GLY A 3 5.46 -18.68 2.28
C GLY A 3 6.02 -18.16 0.94
N LEU A 4 6.59 -16.95 0.92
CA LEU A 4 7.25 -16.37 -0.26
C LEU A 4 8.78 -16.46 -0.18
N ALA A 5 9.29 -17.24 0.79
CA ALA A 5 10.72 -17.39 1.06
C ALA A 5 11.45 -16.08 1.40
N CYS A 6 10.73 -15.06 1.91
CA CYS A 6 11.31 -13.83 2.46
C CYS A 6 11.85 -14.05 3.89
N VAL A 7 12.81 -14.97 4.04
CA VAL A 7 13.30 -15.45 5.34
C VAL A 7 14.63 -14.82 5.78
N LYS A 8 15.29 -14.05 4.91
CA LYS A 8 16.55 -13.36 5.21
C LYS A 8 16.27 -11.93 5.67
N LYS A 9 17.16 -11.41 6.52
CA LYS A 9 17.12 -10.00 6.94
C LYS A 9 17.14 -9.08 5.71
N GLY A 10 16.22 -8.13 5.67
CA GLY A 10 16.06 -7.19 4.55
C GLY A 10 15.24 -7.73 3.37
N ASP A 11 14.81 -8.99 3.38
CA ASP A 11 13.80 -9.44 2.42
C ASP A 11 12.51 -8.64 2.62
N MET A 12 11.93 -8.17 1.51
CA MET A 12 10.72 -7.33 1.50
C MET A 12 9.60 -7.99 0.72
N LYS A 13 8.37 -7.74 1.15
CA LYS A 13 7.16 -8.19 0.46
C LYS A 13 6.06 -7.14 0.56
N LEU A 14 5.24 -7.03 -0.47
CA LEU A 14 3.99 -6.27 -0.50
C LEU A 14 2.76 -7.18 -0.74
N THR A 15 1.80 -7.21 0.18
CA THR A 15 0.46 -7.79 -0.05
C THR A 15 -0.50 -6.68 -0.47
N MET A 16 -1.18 -6.87 -1.60
CA MET A 16 -2.27 -5.97 -2.04
C MET A 16 -3.59 -6.75 -2.05
N GLY A 17 -4.46 -6.44 -1.11
CA GLY A 17 -5.83 -6.94 -1.00
C GLY A 17 -6.79 -5.77 -0.75
N THR A 18 -7.70 -5.90 0.21
CA THR A 18 -8.56 -4.77 0.64
C THR A 18 -7.73 -3.54 1.02
N GLY A 19 -6.61 -3.76 1.71
CA GLY A 19 -5.54 -2.79 1.94
C GLY A 19 -4.21 -3.28 1.37
N SER A 20 -3.16 -2.48 1.55
CA SER A 20 -1.78 -2.83 1.21
C SER A 20 -0.93 -2.96 2.46
N PHE A 21 -0.14 -4.03 2.55
CA PHE A 21 0.74 -4.33 3.68
C PHE A 21 2.13 -4.63 3.14
N MET A 22 3.09 -3.78 3.50
CA MET A 22 4.49 -3.98 3.17
C MET A 22 5.21 -4.48 4.41
N ASP A 23 5.97 -5.56 4.27
CA ASP A 23 6.71 -6.21 5.34
C ASP A 23 8.20 -6.25 5.01
N VAL A 24 9.05 -6.03 6.01
CA VAL A 24 10.49 -6.30 5.92
C VAL A 24 10.94 -7.17 7.09
N ASN A 25 11.76 -8.17 6.80
CA ASN A 25 12.34 -9.04 7.82
C ASN A 25 13.49 -8.35 8.56
N THR A 26 13.34 -8.14 9.87
CA THR A 26 14.34 -7.49 10.73
C THR A 26 15.20 -8.50 11.51
N SER A 27 15.01 -9.79 11.27
CA SER A 27 15.69 -10.91 11.92
C SER A 27 15.37 -11.00 13.41
N ASP A 28 16.35 -10.86 14.30
CA ASP A 28 16.22 -11.21 15.72
C ASP A 28 15.90 -10.02 16.62
N LYS A 29 15.66 -8.84 16.04
CA LYS A 29 15.34 -7.61 16.76
C LYS A 29 14.07 -6.97 16.23
N PRO A 30 13.10 -6.61 17.09
CA PRO A 30 11.98 -5.78 16.67
C PRO A 30 12.51 -4.39 16.31
N HIS A 31 11.89 -3.77 15.30
CA HIS A 31 12.19 -2.39 14.89
C HIS A 31 11.21 -1.44 15.57
N ALA A 32 11.73 -0.51 16.36
CA ALA A 32 10.93 0.59 16.90
C ALA A 32 10.91 1.73 15.89
N SER A 33 9.71 2.20 15.56
CA SER A 33 9.48 3.20 14.52
C SER A 33 9.03 4.52 15.13
N LEU A 34 9.39 5.62 14.46
CA LEU A 34 8.97 6.98 14.81
C LEU A 34 8.08 7.61 13.73
N GLU A 35 8.05 7.02 12.54
CA GLU A 35 7.34 7.52 11.35
C GLU A 35 6.07 6.70 11.04
N GLY A 36 5.70 5.76 11.92
CA GLY A 36 4.40 5.05 11.89
C GLY A 36 4.42 3.62 11.34
N LEU A 37 5.59 3.04 11.06
CA LEU A 37 5.74 1.59 10.94
C LEU A 37 5.52 0.90 12.30
N TYR A 38 5.23 -0.40 12.32
CA TYR A 38 5.11 -1.15 13.57
C TYR A 38 5.84 -2.50 13.53
N PRO A 39 6.44 -2.92 14.66
CA PRO A 39 7.10 -4.21 14.77
C PRO A 39 6.07 -5.34 14.86
N LEU A 40 6.39 -6.47 14.22
CA LEU A 40 5.61 -7.70 14.28
C LEU A 40 6.50 -8.88 14.63
N VAL A 41 5.90 -9.91 15.24
CA VAL A 41 6.50 -11.25 15.26
C VAL A 41 6.15 -11.92 13.94
N GLY A 42 7.15 -12.23 13.13
CA GLY A 42 6.96 -12.93 11.86
C GLY A 42 6.69 -14.40 12.06
N TRP A 43 7.61 -15.11 12.74
CA TRP A 43 7.45 -16.52 13.09
C TRP A 43 8.42 -16.94 14.19
N GLN A 44 8.11 -18.05 14.85
CA GLN A 44 8.99 -18.74 15.79
C GLN A 44 8.71 -20.25 15.72
N PHE A 45 9.75 -21.07 15.69
CA PHE A 45 9.59 -22.53 15.73
C PHE A 45 9.56 -23.03 17.17
N SER A 46 8.90 -24.18 17.40
CA SER A 46 8.68 -24.78 18.74
C SER A 46 9.96 -25.23 19.48
N SER A 47 11.11 -25.26 18.80
CA SER A 47 12.40 -25.59 19.42
C SER A 47 12.79 -24.57 20.51
N HIS A 48 13.22 -25.06 21.68
CA HIS A 48 13.68 -24.23 22.80
C HIS A 48 14.90 -23.34 22.47
N LYS A 49 15.57 -23.59 21.34
CA LYS A 49 16.68 -22.76 20.83
C LYS A 49 16.24 -21.76 19.75
N SER A 50 14.98 -21.82 19.29
CA SER A 50 14.47 -20.92 18.25
C SER A 50 14.12 -19.57 18.86
N ARG A 51 14.87 -18.54 18.46
CA ARG A 51 14.47 -17.15 18.69
C ARG A 51 13.35 -16.77 17.72
N PRO A 52 12.43 -15.86 18.09
CA PRO A 52 11.47 -15.31 17.15
C PRO A 52 12.20 -14.52 16.06
N VAL A 53 11.66 -14.60 14.84
CA VAL A 53 11.99 -13.67 13.76
C VAL A 53 10.97 -12.54 13.81
N TYR A 54 11.47 -11.31 13.77
CA TYR A 54 10.69 -10.09 13.75
C TYR A 54 10.60 -9.52 12.34
N LEU A 55 9.52 -8.78 12.12
CA LEU A 55 9.28 -7.99 10.94
C LEU A 55 9.01 -6.54 11.35
N VAL A 56 9.13 -5.65 10.39
CA VAL A 56 8.53 -4.32 10.44
C VAL A 56 7.50 -4.21 9.33
N GLU A 57 6.32 -3.72 9.65
CA GLU A 57 5.21 -3.57 8.71
C GLU A 57 4.81 -2.10 8.57
N GLY A 58 4.51 -1.71 7.34
CA GLY A 58 3.85 -0.47 6.99
C GLY A 58 2.60 -0.80 6.20
N SER A 59 1.49 -0.13 6.51
CA SER A 59 0.20 -0.50 5.92
C SER A 59 -0.61 0.71 5.44
N SER A 60 -1.49 0.45 4.48
CA SER A 60 -2.50 1.38 4.02
C SER A 60 -3.85 0.68 3.91
N TYR A 61 -4.83 1.24 4.60
CA TYR A 61 -6.24 0.96 4.30
C TYR A 61 -6.60 1.70 3.00
N GLY A 62 -7.38 1.07 2.10
CA GLY A 62 -7.77 1.69 0.83
C GLY A 62 -6.93 1.26 -0.38
N THR A 63 -6.92 -0.03 -0.68
CA THR A 63 -6.42 -0.55 -1.97
C THR A 63 -7.58 -1.19 -2.72
N GLY A 64 -7.79 -2.50 -2.60
CA GLY A 64 -8.92 -3.18 -3.22
C GLY A 64 -10.26 -2.66 -2.71
N GLY A 65 -10.37 -2.32 -1.42
CA GLY A 65 -11.59 -1.75 -0.85
C GLY A 65 -11.97 -0.40 -1.48
N LEU A 66 -10.97 0.43 -1.81
CA LEU A 66 -11.18 1.70 -2.50
C LEU A 66 -11.64 1.48 -3.94
N ILE A 67 -11.01 0.54 -4.65
CA ILE A 67 -11.38 0.19 -6.02
C ILE A 67 -12.83 -0.34 -6.05
N GLU A 68 -13.19 -1.23 -5.14
CA GLU A 68 -14.58 -1.73 -4.99
C GLU A 68 -15.56 -0.61 -4.62
N PHE A 69 -15.16 0.33 -3.77
CA PHE A 69 -15.98 1.50 -3.47
C PHE A 69 -16.23 2.34 -4.74
N CYS A 70 -15.21 2.65 -5.53
CA CYS A 70 -15.37 3.40 -6.79
C CYS A 70 -16.24 2.67 -7.81
N LYS A 71 -16.15 1.34 -7.89
CA LYS A 71 -17.07 0.50 -8.67
C LYS A 71 -18.51 0.67 -8.20
N SER A 72 -18.76 0.62 -6.89
CA SER A 72 -20.10 0.83 -6.32
C SER A 72 -20.69 2.22 -6.62
N LYS A 73 -19.84 3.20 -6.94
CA LYS A 73 -20.24 4.55 -7.37
C LYS A 73 -20.34 4.71 -8.88
N GLY A 74 -20.14 3.65 -9.65
CA GLY A 74 -20.31 3.62 -11.10
C GLY A 74 -19.13 4.19 -11.89
N LEU A 75 -17.94 4.28 -11.30
CA LEU A 75 -16.74 4.73 -12.05
C LEU A 75 -16.34 3.73 -13.15
N PHE A 76 -16.60 2.45 -12.93
CA PHE A 76 -16.42 1.33 -13.86
C PHE A 76 -17.36 0.19 -13.46
N SER A 77 -17.63 -0.73 -14.39
CA SER A 77 -18.64 -1.79 -14.18
C SER A 77 -18.03 -3.05 -13.56
N THR A 78 -16.83 -3.42 -14.01
CA THR A 78 -16.11 -4.61 -13.53
C THR A 78 -14.67 -4.24 -13.16
N LEU A 79 -14.01 -5.09 -12.37
CA LEU A 79 -12.64 -4.82 -11.95
C LEU A 79 -11.67 -4.96 -13.13
N GLU A 80 -11.95 -5.87 -14.06
CA GLU A 80 -11.14 -6.15 -15.23
C GLU A 80 -11.07 -4.91 -16.15
N GLU A 81 -12.18 -4.16 -16.27
CA GLU A 81 -12.26 -2.93 -17.05
C GLU A 81 -11.26 -1.87 -16.57
N THR A 82 -10.83 -1.90 -15.30
CA THR A 82 -9.92 -0.89 -14.76
C THR A 82 -8.56 -0.89 -15.46
N SER A 83 -8.04 -2.07 -15.81
CA SER A 83 -6.76 -2.22 -16.50
C SER A 83 -6.84 -1.69 -17.93
N ASP A 84 -7.92 -2.02 -18.64
CA ASP A 84 -8.13 -1.61 -20.03
C ASP A 84 -8.32 -0.10 -20.12
N LEU A 85 -9.15 0.49 -19.25
CA LEU A 85 -9.34 1.94 -19.17
C LEU A 85 -8.04 2.66 -18.84
N ALA A 86 -7.31 2.21 -17.82
CA ALA A 86 -6.06 2.85 -17.42
C ALA A 86 -4.97 2.74 -18.49
N SER A 87 -4.98 1.68 -19.29
CA SER A 87 -4.02 1.46 -20.38
C SER A 87 -4.40 2.16 -21.68
N SER A 88 -5.68 2.54 -21.85
CA SER A 88 -6.17 3.27 -23.02
C SER A 88 -5.67 4.73 -23.11
N VAL A 89 -5.14 5.26 -22.00
CA VAL A 89 -4.54 6.60 -21.92
C VAL A 89 -3.07 6.49 -21.49
N PRO A 90 -2.18 7.34 -22.01
CA PRO A 90 -0.76 7.28 -21.68
C PRO A 90 -0.46 7.69 -20.22
N ASN A 91 -1.31 8.52 -19.61
CA ASN A 91 -1.21 9.02 -18.25
C ASN A 91 -2.59 9.47 -17.73
N SER A 92 -2.66 9.94 -16.48
CA SER A 92 -3.87 10.46 -15.84
C SER A 92 -4.31 11.85 -16.31
N GLY A 93 -3.62 12.48 -17.25
CA GLY A 93 -3.92 13.84 -17.72
C GLY A 93 -3.68 14.91 -16.66
N GLY A 94 -2.82 14.63 -15.68
CA GLY A 94 -2.58 15.49 -14.52
C GLY A 94 -3.61 15.33 -13.39
N VAL A 95 -4.64 14.50 -13.59
CA VAL A 95 -5.62 14.21 -12.53
C VAL A 95 -4.95 13.43 -11.41
N VAL A 96 -5.22 13.83 -10.17
CA VAL A 96 -4.75 13.13 -8.98
C VAL A 96 -5.95 12.68 -8.16
N PHE A 97 -6.00 11.41 -7.78
CA PHE A 97 -6.94 10.94 -6.78
C PHE A 97 -6.30 11.08 -5.39
N ALA A 98 -6.81 12.02 -4.60
CA ALA A 98 -6.46 12.14 -3.20
C ALA A 98 -7.23 11.06 -2.42
N MET A 99 -6.50 10.05 -1.95
CA MET A 99 -7.03 9.14 -0.93
C MET A 99 -7.10 9.91 0.38
N GLY A 100 -8.23 9.82 1.09
CA GLY A 100 -8.46 10.52 2.34
C GLY A 100 -7.26 10.29 3.25
N PHE A 101 -6.61 11.37 3.67
CA PHE A 101 -5.45 11.33 4.54
C PHE A 101 -5.87 10.76 5.91
N SER A 102 -5.81 9.45 6.06
CA SER A 102 -5.37 8.90 7.32
C SER A 102 -3.85 8.71 7.20
N GLY A 103 -3.13 9.38 8.11
CA GLY A 103 -1.77 8.96 8.45
C GLY A 103 -1.77 7.46 8.78
N LEU A 104 -0.58 6.86 8.82
CA LEU A 104 -0.40 5.47 9.24
C LEU A 104 -1.27 5.16 10.46
N GLN A 105 -2.24 4.26 10.23
CA GLN A 105 -3.23 3.67 11.14
C GLN A 105 -3.82 4.55 12.26
N ASP A 106 -5.12 4.81 12.15
CA ASP A 106 -6.05 4.95 13.28
C ASP A 106 -7.35 4.22 12.87
N PRO A 107 -8.15 3.59 13.76
CA PRO A 107 -9.47 3.02 13.45
C PRO A 107 -10.50 4.05 12.95
N ALA A 108 -10.07 5.31 12.84
CA ALA A 108 -10.71 6.52 12.36
C ALA A 108 -11.17 6.53 10.88
N MET A 109 -11.47 5.38 10.24
CA MET A 109 -12.34 5.36 9.04
C MET A 109 -13.79 5.83 9.35
N GLN A 110 -13.98 6.49 10.50
CA GLN A 110 -15.17 7.20 10.94
C GLN A 110 -14.86 8.62 11.46
N GLU A 111 -13.68 9.22 11.22
CA GLU A 111 -13.49 10.64 11.51
C GLU A 111 -14.12 11.49 10.38
N PRO A 112 -15.15 12.31 10.68
CA PRO A 112 -15.74 13.22 9.71
C PRO A 112 -14.68 14.24 9.28
N GLY A 113 -14.13 14.13 8.07
CA GLY A 113 -13.20 15.15 7.54
C GLY A 113 -12.12 14.67 6.58
N SER A 114 -11.91 13.37 6.37
CA SER A 114 -10.94 12.91 5.36
C SER A 114 -11.44 13.24 3.94
N ILE A 115 -10.70 14.09 3.22
CA ILE A 115 -11.04 14.51 1.85
C ILE A 115 -10.62 13.42 0.88
N MET A 116 -11.60 12.76 0.27
CA MET A 116 -11.40 11.84 -0.85
C MET A 116 -11.91 12.48 -2.14
N GLY A 117 -11.11 12.48 -3.20
CA GLY A 117 -11.62 12.98 -4.48
C GLY A 117 -10.58 13.15 -5.59
N PHE A 118 -11.09 13.41 -6.79
CA PHE A 118 -10.30 13.74 -7.96
C PHE A 118 -9.99 15.23 -8.01
N LEU A 119 -8.71 15.56 -8.04
CA LEU A 119 -8.18 16.90 -8.15
C LEU A 119 -7.60 17.12 -9.56
N HIS A 120 -7.42 18.38 -9.96
CA HIS A 120 -6.80 18.77 -11.24
C HIS A 120 -7.52 18.23 -12.50
N GLN A 121 -8.84 18.12 -12.46
CA GLN A 121 -9.63 17.79 -13.65
C GLN A 121 -9.66 18.96 -14.64
N SER A 122 -9.70 18.64 -15.93
CA SER A 122 -9.83 19.58 -17.05
C SER A 122 -11.02 19.18 -17.94
N GLU A 123 -11.38 20.02 -18.90
CA GLU A 123 -12.41 19.69 -19.90
C GLU A 123 -12.06 18.44 -20.73
N SER A 124 -10.76 18.16 -20.90
CA SER A 124 -10.28 16.96 -21.59
C SER A 124 -10.25 15.70 -20.72
N THR A 125 -10.55 15.80 -19.42
CA THR A 125 -10.56 14.66 -18.51
C THR A 125 -11.66 13.68 -18.91
N THR A 126 -11.30 12.40 -18.98
CA THR A 126 -12.20 11.31 -19.36
C THR A 126 -12.26 10.28 -18.24
N ARG A 127 -13.21 9.35 -18.32
CA ARG A 127 -13.31 8.22 -17.37
C ARG A 127 -12.00 7.43 -17.27
N ALA A 128 -11.31 7.23 -18.40
CA ALA A 128 -10.01 6.54 -18.43
C ALA A 128 -8.94 7.28 -17.60
N HIS A 129 -8.89 8.61 -17.68
CA HIS A 129 -8.00 9.44 -16.86
C HIS A 129 -8.30 9.30 -15.37
N LEU A 130 -9.58 9.29 -14.97
CA LEU A 130 -10.00 9.10 -13.58
C LEU A 130 -9.59 7.71 -13.05
N VAL A 131 -9.84 6.65 -13.83
CA VAL A 131 -9.45 5.28 -13.44
C VAL A 131 -7.94 5.15 -13.34
N ARG A 132 -7.19 5.73 -14.29
CA ARG A 132 -5.73 5.77 -14.23
C ARG A 132 -5.23 6.48 -12.96
N ALA A 133 -5.78 7.66 -12.65
CA ALA A 133 -5.43 8.41 -11.44
C ALA A 133 -5.74 7.66 -10.14
N LEU A 134 -6.86 6.91 -10.12
CA LEU A 134 -7.22 6.04 -8.99
C LEU A 134 -6.15 4.95 -8.77
N LEU A 135 -5.75 4.23 -9.82
CA LEU A 135 -4.73 3.18 -9.71
C LEU A 135 -3.34 3.75 -9.36
N GLU A 136 -2.98 4.91 -9.93
CA GLU A 136 -1.75 5.63 -9.59
C GLU A 136 -1.72 6.02 -8.10
N SER A 137 -2.85 6.43 -7.52
CA SER A 137 -2.92 6.78 -6.10
C SER A 137 -2.55 5.61 -5.19
N VAL A 138 -2.99 4.39 -5.52
CA VAL A 138 -2.61 3.17 -4.79
C VAL A 138 -1.09 2.96 -4.88
N ALA A 139 -0.52 3.08 -6.07
CA ALA A 139 0.92 2.94 -6.28
C ALA A 139 1.73 4.02 -5.51
N PHE A 140 1.28 5.27 -5.52
CA PHE A 140 1.92 6.35 -4.77
C PHE A 140 1.90 6.10 -3.27
N ARG A 141 0.80 5.54 -2.73
CA ARG A 141 0.73 5.22 -1.31
C ARG A 141 1.64 4.07 -0.92
N VAL A 142 1.72 3.04 -1.75
CA VAL A 142 2.72 1.97 -1.58
C VAL A 142 4.13 2.54 -1.62
N LYS A 143 4.41 3.48 -2.53
CA LYS A 143 5.71 4.15 -2.65
C LYS A 143 6.06 4.97 -1.41
N GLN A 144 5.08 5.67 -0.81
CA GLN A 144 5.29 6.38 0.45
C GLN A 144 5.69 5.44 1.58
N ILE A 145 4.99 4.30 1.73
CA ILE A 145 5.35 3.27 2.73
C ILE A 145 6.76 2.75 2.47
N TYR A 146 7.08 2.45 1.22
CA TYR A 146 8.41 2.01 0.82
C TYR A 146 9.50 3.00 1.20
N ASP A 147 9.29 4.29 0.93
CA ASP A 147 10.26 5.34 1.27
C ASP A 147 10.46 5.48 2.77
N THR A 148 9.38 5.41 3.56
CA THR A 148 9.46 5.37 5.02
C THR A 148 10.25 4.16 5.51
N MET A 149 10.01 2.97 4.93
CA MET A 149 10.77 1.76 5.27
C MET A 149 12.25 1.89 4.98
N LEU A 150 12.62 2.39 3.80
CA LEU A 150 14.04 2.60 3.47
C LEU A 150 14.70 3.60 4.42
N LYS A 151 13.99 4.69 4.73
CA LYS A 151 14.48 5.74 5.63
C LYS A 151 14.74 5.21 7.04
N GLU A 152 13.83 4.41 7.60
CA GLU A 152 13.95 3.96 8.98
C GLU A 152 14.83 2.72 9.17
N THR A 153 14.83 1.80 8.20
CA THR A 153 15.46 0.48 8.39
C THR A 153 16.87 0.39 7.80
N GLU A 154 17.24 1.35 6.94
CA GLU A 154 18.50 1.38 6.18
C GLU A 154 18.76 0.12 5.34
N PHE A 155 17.75 -0.71 5.09
CA PHE A 155 17.90 -1.92 4.28
C PHE A 155 18.04 -1.59 2.80
N GLN A 156 18.94 -2.29 2.12
CA GLN A 156 19.00 -2.28 0.66
C GLN A 156 18.05 -3.31 0.09
N VAL A 157 16.92 -2.84 -0.44
CA VAL A 157 15.91 -3.69 -1.07
C VAL A 157 16.31 -3.96 -2.52
N LYS A 158 16.55 -5.23 -2.85
CA LYS A 158 16.82 -5.65 -4.23
C LYS A 158 15.56 -6.07 -4.99
N THR A 159 14.57 -6.57 -4.27
CA THR A 159 13.33 -7.11 -4.84
C THR A 159 12.23 -6.99 -3.82
N ILE A 160 11.04 -6.60 -4.29
CA ILE A 160 9.78 -6.67 -3.52
C ILE A 160 9.01 -7.86 -4.07
N ARG A 161 8.64 -8.79 -3.20
CA ARG A 161 7.80 -9.95 -3.56
C ARG A 161 6.32 -9.69 -3.31
#